data_AF-A0A6N2RH69-F1
#
_entry.id   AF-A0A6N2RH69-F1
#
_cell.length_a   1.000
_cell.length_b   1.000
_cell.length_c   1.000
_cell.angle_alpha   90.00
_cell.angle_beta   90.00
_cell.angle_gamma   90.00
#
_symmetry.space_group_name_H-M   'P 1'
#
loop_
_entity.id
_entity.type
_entity.pdbx_description
1 polymer ?
#
loop_
_entity_poly.entity_id
_entity_poly.type
_entity_poly.pdbx_seq_one_letter_code
_entity_poly.pdbx_strand_id
1 'polypeptide(L)'
;MGRIFEYNKDIDKTAYMNWRTKQDQPIHDMIMLADGYIKAAIMLGEDCLENNIDKIADIIVFPMFFSANHAIELYLKSINWSLNMLLDKNETYCGGHDIRQIWNNVKKRMTEYEKNKNNRTQFKEMTRELDDYISELYGKIDTEHNDNVRMKNMDFSRYPLNSNKEEHFYIENQENEVVDLEMFVETFKKIYYNLSSVAGFYEERAMLVPE
;
A
#
# COMPACT_ATOMS: atom_id res chain seq x y z
N MET A 1 -35.01 11.63 -7.45
CA MET A 1 -33.58 11.72 -7.06
C MET A 1 -32.95 10.38 -7.42
N GLY A 2 -31.82 10.37 -8.13
CA GLY A 2 -31.14 9.11 -8.47
C GLY A 2 -30.48 8.49 -7.24
N ARG A 3 -30.23 7.17 -7.25
CA ARG A 3 -29.44 6.49 -6.21
C ARG A 3 -28.00 6.29 -6.70
N ILE A 4 -27.04 6.25 -5.77
CA ILE A 4 -25.60 6.08 -6.09
C ILE A 4 -25.31 4.69 -6.66
N PHE A 5 -26.00 3.65 -6.16
CA PHE A 5 -25.84 2.26 -6.59
C PHE A 5 -26.86 1.89 -7.68
N GLU A 6 -26.89 2.68 -8.76
CA GLU A 6 -27.70 2.44 -9.94
C GLU A 6 -26.90 2.69 -11.22
N TYR A 7 -27.32 2.05 -12.32
CA TYR A 7 -26.79 2.36 -13.64
C TYR A 7 -27.07 3.81 -14.02
N ASN A 8 -26.07 4.48 -14.56
CA ASN A 8 -26.31 5.71 -15.29
C ASN A 8 -26.92 5.35 -16.66
N LYS A 9 -27.75 6.25 -17.21
CA LYS A 9 -28.27 6.09 -18.58
C LYS A 9 -27.16 6.05 -19.63
N ASP A 10 -26.03 6.68 -19.31
CA ASP A 10 -24.81 6.68 -20.07
C ASP A 10 -23.82 5.66 -19.47
N ILE A 11 -23.47 4.63 -20.24
CA ILE A 11 -22.62 3.53 -19.75
C ILE A 11 -21.22 4.02 -19.35
N ASP A 12 -20.70 5.06 -20.01
CA ASP A 12 -19.37 5.62 -19.73
C ASP A 12 -19.34 6.41 -18.41
N LYS A 13 -20.51 6.68 -17.83
CA LYS A 13 -20.68 7.28 -16.50
C LYS A 13 -21.03 6.25 -15.42
N THR A 14 -20.96 4.96 -15.74
CA THR A 14 -21.18 3.87 -14.79
C THR A 14 -19.85 3.22 -14.41
N ALA A 15 -19.53 3.21 -13.11
CA ALA A 15 -18.46 2.39 -12.56
C ALA A 15 -19.02 1.08 -11.99
N TYR A 16 -18.28 -0.01 -12.12
CA TYR A 16 -18.69 -1.35 -11.72
C TYR A 16 -17.77 -1.86 -10.61
N MET A 17 -18.26 -1.89 -9.37
CA MET A 17 -17.44 -2.23 -8.19
C MET A 17 -16.80 -3.62 -8.27
N ASN A 18 -17.46 -4.58 -8.90
CA ASN A 18 -17.04 -5.98 -8.94
C ASN A 18 -16.55 -6.45 -10.32
N TRP A 19 -16.42 -5.55 -11.31
CA TRP A 19 -16.07 -5.95 -12.68
C TRP A 19 -14.67 -6.56 -12.81
N ARG A 20 -13.76 -6.14 -11.93
CA ARG A 20 -12.38 -6.63 -11.90
C ARG A 20 -12.12 -7.68 -10.84
N THR A 21 -13.02 -7.85 -9.88
CA THR A 21 -12.91 -8.87 -8.81
C THR A 21 -13.48 -10.21 -9.28
N LYS A 22 -13.10 -11.30 -8.61
CA LYS A 22 -13.56 -12.65 -8.93
C LYS A 22 -13.99 -13.37 -7.66
N GLN A 23 -15.15 -14.00 -7.73
CA GLN A 23 -15.66 -14.82 -6.63
C GLN A 23 -14.62 -15.88 -6.25
N ASP A 24 -14.43 -16.08 -4.94
CA ASP A 24 -13.52 -17.08 -4.36
C ASP A 24 -12.04 -16.91 -4.75
N GLN A 25 -11.63 -15.72 -5.23
CA GLN A 25 -10.22 -15.38 -5.50
C GLN A 25 -9.76 -14.17 -4.67
N PRO A 26 -9.65 -14.32 -3.33
CA PRO A 26 -9.40 -13.19 -2.44
C PRO A 26 -8.00 -12.57 -2.63
N ILE A 27 -6.99 -13.33 -3.07
CA ILE A 27 -5.66 -12.80 -3.41
C ILE A 27 -5.76 -11.85 -4.62
N HIS A 28 -6.44 -12.28 -5.69
CA HIS A 28 -6.74 -11.48 -6.89
C HIS A 28 -7.46 -10.20 -6.52
N ASP A 29 -8.51 -10.32 -5.70
CA ASP A 29 -9.33 -9.18 -5.29
C ASP A 29 -8.52 -8.15 -4.48
N MET A 30 -7.62 -8.59 -3.60
CA MET A 30 -6.72 -7.69 -2.88
C MET A 30 -5.78 -6.94 -3.83
N ILE A 31 -5.25 -7.61 -4.86
CA ILE A 31 -4.40 -6.98 -5.89
C ILE A 31 -5.20 -5.95 -6.69
N MET A 32 -6.43 -6.27 -7.08
CA MET A 32 -7.30 -5.33 -7.81
C MET A 32 -7.66 -4.09 -6.99
N LEU A 33 -7.90 -4.25 -5.68
CA LEU A 33 -8.13 -3.11 -4.79
C LEU A 33 -6.85 -2.28 -4.59
N ALA A 34 -5.70 -2.93 -4.41
CA ALA A 34 -4.40 -2.25 -4.30
C ALA A 34 -4.11 -1.38 -5.54
N ASP A 35 -4.32 -1.94 -6.72
CA ASP A 35 -4.24 -1.24 -8.01
C ASP A 35 -5.10 0.03 -8.03
N GLY A 36 -6.34 -0.05 -7.54
CA GLY A 36 -7.25 1.09 -7.47
C GLY A 36 -6.76 2.20 -6.55
N TYR A 37 -6.34 1.85 -5.33
CA TYR A 37 -5.89 2.81 -4.33
C TYR A 37 -4.60 3.53 -4.75
N ILE A 38 -3.59 2.82 -5.28
CA ILE A 38 -2.35 3.46 -5.68
C ILE A 38 -2.52 4.32 -6.93
N LYS A 39 -3.36 3.91 -7.88
CA LYS A 39 -3.73 4.74 -9.03
C LYS A 39 -4.41 6.02 -8.60
N ALA A 40 -5.35 5.95 -7.65
CA ALA A 40 -6.00 7.14 -7.11
C ALA A 40 -4.97 8.10 -6.47
N ALA A 41 -4.03 7.59 -5.66
CA ALA A 41 -2.98 8.41 -5.07
C ALA A 41 -2.10 9.09 -6.13
N ILE A 42 -1.68 8.34 -7.16
CA ILE A 42 -0.85 8.86 -8.26
C ILE A 42 -1.62 9.93 -9.05
N MET A 43 -2.87 9.65 -9.44
CA MET A 43 -3.70 10.58 -10.19
C MET A 43 -3.93 11.90 -9.44
N LEU A 44 -4.18 11.85 -8.13
CA LEU A 44 -4.33 13.05 -7.31
C LEU A 44 -3.01 13.85 -7.21
N GLY A 45 -1.88 13.15 -7.11
CA GLY A 45 -0.56 13.80 -7.12
C GLY A 45 -0.24 14.46 -8.46
N GLU A 46 -0.54 13.79 -9.58
CA GLU A 46 -0.39 14.35 -10.92
C GLU A 46 -1.29 15.57 -11.14
N ASP A 47 -2.55 15.52 -10.69
CA ASP A 47 -3.49 16.65 -10.75
C ASP A 47 -2.97 17.87 -9.97
N CYS A 48 -2.42 17.64 -8.76
CA CYS A 48 -1.75 18.70 -8.00
C CYS A 48 -0.52 19.27 -8.71
N LEU A 49 0.27 18.44 -9.39
CA LEU A 49 1.44 18.91 -10.15
C LEU A 49 1.02 19.76 -11.36
N GLU A 50 -0.10 19.41 -11.99
CA GLU A 50 -0.66 20.19 -13.11
C GLU A 50 -1.17 21.55 -12.63
N ASN A 51 -1.88 21.60 -11.50
CA ASN A 51 -2.39 22.85 -10.94
C ASN A 51 -2.58 22.79 -9.40
N ASN A 52 -1.76 23.58 -8.69
CA ASN A 52 -1.87 23.77 -7.23
C ASN A 52 -1.87 25.27 -6.85
N ILE A 53 -2.47 26.12 -7.69
CA ILE A 53 -2.55 27.57 -7.44
C ILE A 53 -3.35 27.87 -6.16
N ASP A 54 -4.44 27.13 -5.95
CA ASP A 54 -5.33 27.25 -4.81
C ASP A 54 -4.88 26.47 -3.57
N LYS A 55 -3.72 25.79 -3.65
CA LYS A 55 -3.16 24.95 -2.59
C LYS A 55 -4.03 23.74 -2.23
N ILE A 56 -4.77 23.19 -3.19
CA ILE A 56 -5.56 21.96 -3.01
C ILE A 56 -4.71 20.78 -2.50
N ALA A 57 -3.42 20.73 -2.86
CA ALA A 57 -2.50 19.68 -2.41
C ALA A 57 -2.44 19.57 -0.87
N ASP A 58 -2.49 20.71 -0.16
CA ASP A 58 -2.41 20.75 1.30
C ASP A 58 -3.64 20.09 1.96
N ILE A 59 -4.75 19.98 1.23
CA ILE A 59 -5.99 19.33 1.67
C ILE A 59 -5.97 17.83 1.34
N ILE A 60 -5.54 17.47 0.13
CA ILE A 60 -5.68 16.10 -0.37
C ILE A 60 -4.45 15.21 -0.12
N VAL A 61 -3.35 15.77 0.37
CA VAL A 61 -2.13 15.02 0.73
C VAL A 61 -2.39 13.88 1.73
N PHE A 62 -3.32 14.07 2.68
CA PHE A 62 -3.69 13.03 3.63
C PHE A 62 -4.42 11.84 2.95
N PRO A 63 -5.51 12.06 2.18
CA PRO A 63 -6.09 11.03 1.31
C PRO A 63 -5.09 10.36 0.36
N MET A 64 -4.14 11.10 -0.20
CA MET A 64 -3.09 10.56 -1.08
C MET A 64 -2.22 9.55 -0.31
N PHE A 65 -1.70 9.92 0.86
CA PHE A 65 -0.91 9.01 1.70
C PHE A 65 -1.72 7.83 2.21
N PHE A 66 -2.97 8.04 2.61
CA PHE A 66 -3.85 6.95 3.03
C PHE A 66 -3.99 5.92 1.90
N SER A 67 -4.30 6.38 0.70
CA SER A 67 -4.50 5.53 -0.47
C SER A 67 -3.21 4.78 -0.86
N ALA A 68 -2.08 5.49 -0.91
CA ALA A 68 -0.79 4.88 -1.24
C ALA A 68 -0.36 3.82 -0.21
N ASN A 69 -0.44 4.13 1.09
CA ASN A 69 -0.09 3.18 2.14
C ASN A 69 -1.02 1.99 2.20
N HIS A 70 -2.32 2.20 2.00
CA HIS A 70 -3.29 1.11 2.00
C HIS A 70 -3.11 0.20 0.78
N ALA A 71 -2.75 0.74 -0.39
CA ALA A 71 -2.38 -0.07 -1.54
C ALA A 71 -1.16 -0.95 -1.26
N ILE A 72 -0.10 -0.38 -0.66
CA ILE A 72 1.09 -1.13 -0.23
C ILE A 72 0.70 -2.25 0.74
N GLU A 73 -0.13 -1.96 1.74
CA GLU A 73 -0.64 -2.96 2.68
C GLU A 73 -1.31 -4.14 1.95
N LEU A 74 -2.19 -3.86 1.00
CA LEU A 74 -2.91 -4.88 0.23
C LEU A 74 -1.99 -5.72 -0.65
N TYR A 75 -1.05 -5.10 -1.38
CA TYR A 75 -0.03 -5.84 -2.15
C TYR A 75 0.82 -6.74 -1.26
N LEU A 76 1.29 -6.21 -0.13
CA LEU A 76 2.14 -6.99 0.77
C LEU A 76 1.39 -8.17 1.39
N LYS A 77 0.11 -7.99 1.73
CA LYS A 77 -0.75 -9.08 2.21
C LYS A 77 -1.03 -10.11 1.12
N SER A 78 -1.29 -9.71 -0.13
CA SER A 78 -1.50 -10.65 -1.24
C SER A 78 -0.24 -11.46 -1.56
N ILE A 79 0.93 -10.81 -1.56
CA ILE A 79 2.24 -11.48 -1.70
C ILE A 79 2.47 -12.45 -0.53
N ASN A 80 2.21 -12.03 0.70
CA ASN A 80 2.39 -12.87 1.87
C ASN A 80 1.51 -14.12 1.85
N TRP A 81 0.24 -13.96 1.46
CA TRP A 81 -0.69 -15.08 1.32
C TRP A 81 -0.26 -16.06 0.24
N SER A 82 0.09 -15.54 -0.94
CA SER A 82 0.59 -16.37 -2.03
C SER A 82 1.83 -17.17 -1.61
N LEU A 83 2.77 -16.54 -0.91
CA LEU A 83 3.97 -17.22 -0.38
C LEU A 83 3.65 -18.25 0.70
N ASN A 84 2.66 -17.99 1.57
CA ASN A 84 2.24 -18.96 2.58
C ASN A 84 1.64 -20.21 1.94
N MET A 85 0.81 -20.06 0.89
CA MET A 85 0.31 -21.19 0.08
C MET A 85 1.46 -21.98 -0.55
N LEU A 86 2.40 -21.28 -1.19
CA LEU A 86 3.56 -21.91 -1.85
C LEU A 86 4.52 -22.62 -0.89
N LEU A 87 4.47 -22.26 0.39
CA LEU A 87 5.26 -22.87 1.47
C LEU A 87 4.47 -23.89 2.28
N ASP A 88 3.25 -24.24 1.86
CA ASP A 88 2.34 -25.14 2.58
C ASP A 88 2.14 -24.73 4.06
N LYS A 89 1.91 -23.43 4.28
CA LYS A 89 1.59 -22.88 5.60
C LYS A 89 0.09 -22.68 5.71
N ASN A 90 -0.51 -23.19 6.79
CA ASN A 90 -1.93 -22.98 7.12
C ASN A 90 -2.19 -21.57 7.69
N GLU A 91 -1.75 -20.54 6.97
CA GLU A 91 -1.86 -19.12 7.31
C GLU A 91 -2.24 -18.33 6.06
N THR A 92 -3.12 -17.33 6.18
CA THR A 92 -3.41 -16.41 5.07
C THR A 92 -2.32 -15.35 4.97
N TYR A 93 -2.52 -14.17 5.55
CA TYR A 93 -1.53 -13.10 5.61
C TYR A 93 -1.34 -12.58 7.04
N CYS A 94 -0.25 -11.87 7.27
CA CYS A 94 0.02 -11.24 8.55
C CYS A 94 -1.11 -10.25 8.95
N GLY A 95 -1.69 -10.45 10.12
CA GLY A 95 -2.70 -9.55 10.68
C GLY A 95 -2.15 -8.16 11.03
N GLY A 96 -3.05 -7.20 11.25
CA GLY A 96 -2.72 -5.80 11.52
C GLY A 96 -2.57 -4.95 10.25
N HIS A 97 -2.11 -3.70 10.43
CA HIS A 97 -2.01 -2.66 9.40
C HIS A 97 -0.60 -2.03 9.33
N ASP A 98 0.37 -2.58 10.05
CA ASP A 98 1.75 -2.08 10.07
C ASP A 98 2.48 -2.60 8.82
N ILE A 99 2.65 -1.72 7.83
CA ILE A 99 3.28 -2.10 6.55
C ILE A 99 4.73 -2.55 6.72
N ARG A 100 5.48 -2.05 7.72
CA ARG A 100 6.86 -2.49 7.99
C ARG A 100 6.87 -3.91 8.55
N GLN A 101 5.95 -4.24 9.45
CA GLN A 101 5.77 -5.59 9.97
C GLN A 101 5.42 -6.57 8.84
N ILE A 102 4.43 -6.22 8.01
CA ILE A 102 4.00 -7.06 6.89
C ILE A 102 5.16 -7.23 5.90
N TRP A 103 5.87 -6.15 5.58
CA TRP A 103 7.02 -6.17 4.67
C TRP A 103 8.15 -7.09 5.17
N ASN A 104 8.50 -7.01 6.46
CA ASN A 104 9.49 -7.90 7.06
C ASN A 104 9.06 -9.38 7.00
N ASN A 105 7.76 -9.66 7.16
CA ASN A 105 7.22 -11.00 7.00
C ASN A 105 7.35 -11.47 5.54
N VAL A 106 7.00 -10.63 4.56
CA VAL A 106 7.18 -10.91 3.12
C VAL A 106 8.65 -11.22 2.82
N LYS A 107 9.61 -10.40 3.26
CA LYS A 107 11.05 -10.66 3.07
C LYS A 107 11.47 -12.03 3.62
N LYS A 108 10.97 -12.39 4.81
CA LYS A 108 11.22 -13.69 5.43
C LYS A 108 10.65 -14.83 4.59
N ARG A 109 9.37 -14.76 4.21
CA ARG A 109 8.69 -15.80 3.40
C ARG A 109 9.30 -15.94 2.01
N MET A 110 9.64 -14.83 1.35
CA MET A 110 10.34 -14.85 0.07
C MET A 110 11.69 -15.60 0.20
N THR A 111 12.46 -15.32 1.26
CA THR A 111 13.75 -16.00 1.49
C THR A 111 13.56 -17.49 1.80
N GLU A 112 12.47 -17.87 2.49
CA GLU A 112 12.09 -19.26 2.73
C GLU A 112 11.74 -19.97 1.41
N TYR A 113 10.98 -19.33 0.52
CA TYR A 113 10.49 -19.92 -0.74
C TYR A 113 11.57 -19.94 -1.83
N GLU A 114 12.09 -18.77 -2.22
CA GLU A 114 13.04 -18.65 -3.31
C GLU A 114 14.39 -19.21 -2.90
N LYS A 115 14.85 -20.31 -3.52
CA LYS A 115 16.20 -20.86 -3.29
C LYS A 115 17.23 -20.31 -4.28
N ASN A 116 16.78 -19.83 -5.43
CA ASN A 116 17.64 -19.30 -6.48
C ASN A 116 18.18 -17.92 -6.09
N LYS A 117 19.50 -17.74 -6.17
CA LYS A 117 20.17 -16.47 -5.82
C LYS A 117 19.73 -15.32 -6.74
N ASN A 118 19.54 -15.58 -8.04
CA ASN A 118 19.14 -14.55 -9.00
C ASN A 118 17.72 -14.06 -8.73
N ASN A 119 16.78 -14.96 -8.43
CA ASN A 119 15.40 -14.57 -8.06
C ASN A 119 15.39 -13.70 -6.80
N ARG A 120 16.20 -14.04 -5.80
CA ARG A 120 16.35 -13.22 -4.58
C ARG A 120 16.93 -11.84 -4.87
N THR A 121 17.93 -11.75 -5.76
CA THR A 121 18.51 -10.48 -6.18
C THR A 121 17.49 -9.63 -6.92
N GLN A 122 16.79 -10.21 -7.89
CA GLN A 122 15.76 -9.52 -8.66
C GLN A 122 14.64 -9.01 -7.75
N PHE A 123 14.17 -9.83 -6.80
CA PHE A 123 13.17 -9.39 -5.83
C PHE A 123 13.67 -8.16 -5.05
N LYS A 124 14.90 -8.20 -4.53
CA LYS A 124 15.48 -7.05 -3.79
C LYS A 124 15.58 -5.79 -4.65
N GLU A 125 15.96 -5.93 -5.91
CA GLU A 125 16.04 -4.81 -6.86
C GLU A 125 14.64 -4.22 -7.12
N MET A 126 13.65 -5.07 -7.38
CA MET A 126 12.27 -4.64 -7.61
C MET A 126 11.63 -3.99 -6.38
N THR A 127 12.01 -4.40 -5.17
CA THR A 127 11.41 -3.87 -3.94
C THR A 127 12.25 -2.81 -3.25
N ARG A 128 13.29 -2.28 -3.92
CA ARG A 128 14.20 -1.32 -3.32
C ARG A 128 13.50 -0.01 -2.96
N GLU A 129 12.76 0.57 -3.90
CA GLU A 129 12.02 1.82 -3.69
C GLU A 129 10.97 1.68 -2.56
N LEU A 130 10.37 0.50 -2.42
CA LEU A 130 9.48 0.23 -1.29
C LEU A 130 10.24 0.21 0.05
N ASP A 131 11.39 -0.46 0.11
CA ASP A 131 12.20 -0.56 1.33
C ASP A 131 12.72 0.83 1.76
N ASP A 132 13.14 1.65 0.79
CA ASP A 132 13.56 3.04 0.99
C ASP A 132 12.39 3.89 1.51
N TYR A 133 11.21 3.82 0.87
CA TYR A 133 10.01 4.53 1.31
C TYR A 133 9.56 4.13 2.72
N ILE A 134 9.49 2.83 3.01
CA ILE A 134 9.12 2.34 4.35
C ILE A 134 10.14 2.85 5.39
N SER A 135 11.42 2.89 5.05
CA SER A 135 12.45 3.39 5.97
C SER A 135 12.27 4.89 6.25
N GLU A 136 12.00 5.69 5.22
CA GLU A 136 11.71 7.11 5.35
C GLU A 136 10.45 7.37 6.20
N LEU A 137 9.34 6.71 5.85
CA LEU A 137 8.07 6.86 6.55
C LEU A 137 8.23 6.55 8.04
N TYR A 138 8.85 5.42 8.37
CA TYR A 138 9.05 5.02 9.76
C TYR A 138 10.07 5.89 10.49
N GLY A 139 10.99 6.55 9.79
CA GLY A 139 11.79 7.62 10.38
C GLY A 139 10.99 8.84 10.85
N LYS A 140 9.77 9.03 10.32
CA LYS A 140 8.83 10.10 10.74
C LYS A 140 7.79 9.62 11.76
N ILE A 141 7.28 8.40 11.62
CA ILE A 141 6.14 7.93 12.42
C ILE A 141 6.52 7.08 13.63
N ASP A 142 7.75 6.52 13.67
CA ASP A 142 8.25 5.91 14.90
C ASP A 142 8.69 7.02 15.87
N THR A 143 7.95 7.18 16.96
CA THR A 143 8.40 7.97 18.10
C THR A 143 8.99 7.04 19.16
N GLU A 144 10.18 7.37 19.68
CA GLU A 144 10.74 6.71 20.87
C GLU A 144 9.94 7.16 22.09
N HIS A 145 8.87 6.45 22.44
CA HIS A 145 8.32 6.56 23.78
C HIS A 145 9.04 5.61 24.72
N ASN A 146 9.49 6.15 25.85
CA ASN A 146 10.03 5.40 26.97
C ASN A 146 9.11 4.18 27.25
N ASP A 147 9.73 3.00 27.37
CA ASP A 147 9.14 1.68 27.63
C ASP A 147 8.50 0.95 26.43
N ASN A 148 9.35 0.36 25.58
CA ASN A 148 9.14 -0.92 24.86
C ASN A 148 7.85 -1.15 24.02
N VAL A 149 7.03 -0.14 23.76
CA VAL A 149 5.87 -0.24 22.88
C VAL A 149 6.12 0.63 21.65
N ARG A 150 6.55 0.02 20.54
CA ARG A 150 6.63 0.70 19.24
C ARG A 150 5.25 1.22 18.88
N MET A 151 5.09 2.54 18.84
CA MET A 151 3.82 3.17 18.50
C MET A 151 3.51 2.99 17.02
N LYS A 152 2.30 2.51 16.74
CA LYS A 152 1.82 2.15 15.41
C LYS A 152 1.09 3.34 14.79
N ASN A 153 1.82 4.39 14.44
CA ASN A 153 1.25 5.64 13.93
C ASN A 153 0.94 5.61 12.41
N MET A 154 0.60 4.43 11.87
CA MET A 154 0.20 4.29 10.46
C MET A 154 -1.15 4.98 10.14
N ASP A 155 -1.87 5.41 11.17
CA ASP A 155 -3.11 6.17 11.10
C ASP A 155 -2.93 7.68 10.92
N PHE A 156 -1.69 8.18 10.82
CA PHE A 156 -1.36 9.62 10.68
C PHE A 156 -2.12 10.33 9.55
N SER A 157 -2.44 9.59 8.47
CA SER A 157 -3.14 10.11 7.30
C SER A 157 -4.67 10.09 7.43
N ARG A 158 -5.21 9.57 8.53
CA ARG A 158 -6.65 9.40 8.77
C ARG A 158 -7.16 10.19 9.95
N TYR A 159 -6.38 10.26 11.02
CA TYR A 159 -6.77 10.90 12.25
C TYR A 159 -5.70 11.91 12.68
N PRO A 160 -6.09 13.01 13.35
CA PRO A 160 -5.14 13.96 13.90
C PRO A 160 -4.41 13.42 15.14
N LEU A 161 -4.99 12.42 15.81
CA LEU A 161 -4.40 11.77 16.98
C LEU A 161 -4.33 10.27 16.74
N ASN A 162 -3.30 9.63 17.28
CA ASN A 162 -3.18 8.18 17.26
C ASN A 162 -4.10 7.50 18.29
N SER A 163 -4.04 6.16 18.36
CA SER A 163 -4.83 5.37 19.32
C SER A 163 -4.60 5.70 20.81
N ASN A 164 -3.47 6.33 21.15
CA ASN A 164 -3.15 6.79 22.51
C ASN A 164 -3.59 8.23 22.77
N LYS A 165 -4.21 8.91 21.79
CA LYS A 165 -4.58 10.33 21.80
C LYS A 165 -3.38 11.28 21.78
N GLU A 166 -2.25 10.82 21.25
CA GLU A 166 -1.06 11.65 21.03
C GLU A 166 -1.09 12.21 19.60
N GLU A 167 -0.57 13.41 19.44
CA GLU A 167 -0.47 14.10 18.16
C GLU A 167 0.49 13.39 17.21
N HIS A 168 0.24 13.48 15.91
CA HIS A 168 1.18 13.01 14.90
C HIS A 168 2.29 14.04 14.64
N PHE A 169 3.39 13.59 14.05
CA PHE A 169 4.59 14.39 13.78
C PHE A 169 4.34 15.75 13.13
N TYR A 170 3.34 15.84 12.23
CA TYR A 170 2.99 17.09 11.54
C TYR A 170 2.15 18.08 12.37
N ILE A 171 1.64 17.65 13.52
CA ILE A 171 0.93 18.50 14.49
C ILE A 171 1.86 18.87 15.65
N GLU A 172 2.66 17.90 16.12
CA GLU A 172 3.61 18.10 17.22
C GLU A 172 4.72 19.11 16.84
N ASN A 173 5.14 19.11 15.57
CA ASN A 173 6.21 19.99 15.09
C ASN A 173 5.74 21.45 14.91
N GLN A 174 6.59 22.39 15.33
CA GLN A 174 6.35 23.83 15.13
C GLN A 174 6.67 24.30 13.71
N GLU A 175 7.47 23.53 12.97
CA GLU A 175 7.81 23.79 11.58
C GLU A 175 6.87 23.00 10.65
N ASN A 176 6.71 23.49 9.42
CA ASN A 176 5.89 22.81 8.43
C ASN A 176 6.53 21.48 8.02
N GLU A 177 5.79 20.39 8.19
CA GLU A 177 6.08 19.13 7.50
C GLU A 177 5.65 19.25 6.04
N VAL A 178 6.56 18.95 5.12
CA VAL A 178 6.38 19.15 3.68
C VAL A 178 6.45 17.85 2.91
N VAL A 179 5.78 17.83 1.75
CA VAL A 179 5.80 16.70 0.83
C VAL A 179 6.18 17.22 -0.54
N ASP A 180 7.23 16.63 -1.11
CA ASP A 180 7.59 16.86 -2.51
C ASP A 180 6.65 16.03 -3.41
N LEU A 181 5.75 16.73 -4.12
CA LEU A 181 4.73 16.11 -4.97
C LEU A 181 5.34 15.41 -6.19
N GLU A 182 6.45 15.90 -6.73
CA GLU A 182 7.14 15.26 -7.87
C GLU A 182 7.71 13.93 -7.40
N MET A 183 8.45 13.95 -6.29
CA MET A 183 9.03 12.75 -5.69
C MET A 183 7.97 11.77 -5.20
N PHE A 184 6.84 12.26 -4.68
CA PHE A 184 5.68 11.43 -4.34
C PHE A 184 5.21 10.62 -5.56
N VAL A 185 4.90 11.32 -6.67
CA VAL A 185 4.37 10.68 -7.88
C VAL A 185 5.38 9.71 -8.48
N GLU A 186 6.65 10.10 -8.60
CA GLU A 186 7.70 9.23 -9.12
C GLU A 186 7.90 7.96 -8.29
N THR A 187 7.93 8.11 -6.96
CA THR A 187 8.14 7.00 -6.02
C THR A 187 6.97 6.02 -6.11
N PHE A 188 5.73 6.50 -6.02
CA PHE A 188 4.58 5.60 -6.03
C PHE A 188 4.29 4.97 -7.39
N LYS A 189 4.69 5.59 -8.51
CA LYS A 189 4.69 4.92 -9.82
C LYS A 189 5.65 3.72 -9.87
N LYS A 190 6.87 3.87 -9.35
CA LYS A 190 7.85 2.77 -9.29
C LYS A 190 7.37 1.66 -8.34
N ILE A 191 6.91 2.02 -7.15
CA ILE A 191 6.33 1.07 -6.19
C ILE A 191 5.15 0.33 -6.81
N TYR A 192 4.23 1.03 -7.46
CA TYR A 192 3.08 0.41 -8.15
C TYR A 192 3.54 -0.64 -9.17
N TYR A 193 4.38 -0.23 -10.11
CA TYR A 193 4.84 -1.10 -11.20
C TYR A 193 5.51 -2.38 -10.65
N ASN A 194 6.39 -2.22 -9.66
CA ASN A 194 7.12 -3.34 -9.08
C ASN A 194 6.23 -4.24 -8.22
N LEU A 195 5.41 -3.67 -7.33
CA LEU A 195 4.53 -4.47 -6.46
C LEU A 195 3.44 -5.20 -7.23
N SER A 196 2.84 -4.57 -8.23
CA SER A 196 1.86 -5.23 -9.11
C SER A 196 2.50 -6.44 -9.81
N SER A 197 3.72 -6.27 -10.33
CA SER A 197 4.47 -7.36 -10.99
C SER A 197 4.82 -8.50 -10.00
N VAL A 198 5.32 -8.17 -8.81
CA VAL A 198 5.69 -9.17 -7.79
C VAL A 198 4.45 -9.90 -7.25
N ALA A 199 3.36 -9.18 -7.00
CA ALA A 199 2.12 -9.78 -6.51
C ALA A 199 1.52 -10.74 -7.54
N GLY A 200 1.40 -10.33 -8.81
CA GLY A 200 0.92 -11.21 -9.88
C GLY A 200 1.79 -12.45 -10.08
N PHE A 201 3.11 -12.31 -9.99
CA PHE A 201 4.06 -13.42 -10.11
C PHE A 201 3.85 -14.52 -9.06
N TYR A 202 3.62 -14.14 -7.80
CA TYR A 202 3.40 -15.10 -6.71
C TYR A 202 1.97 -15.62 -6.69
N GLU A 203 0.99 -14.79 -7.00
CA GLU A 203 -0.40 -15.20 -7.15
C GLU A 203 -0.55 -16.31 -8.20
N GLU A 204 -0.01 -16.09 -9.40
CA GLU A 204 -0.10 -17.06 -10.50
C GLU A 204 0.48 -18.43 -10.09
N ARG A 205 1.60 -18.42 -9.36
CA ARG A 205 2.21 -19.66 -8.84
C ARG A 205 1.37 -20.31 -7.77
N ALA A 206 0.82 -19.53 -6.85
CA ALA A 206 -0.01 -20.05 -5.76
C ALA A 206 -1.28 -20.73 -6.30
N MET A 207 -1.86 -20.20 -7.40
CA MET A 207 -3.02 -20.80 -8.05
C MET A 207 -2.72 -22.14 -8.76
N LEU A 208 -1.45 -22.47 -9.03
CA LEU A 208 -1.04 -23.73 -9.66
C LEU A 208 -0.77 -24.86 -8.66
N VAL A 209 -0.81 -24.57 -7.35
CA VAL A 209 -0.64 -25.60 -6.30
C VAL A 209 -1.97 -26.37 -6.16
N PRO A 210 -2.00 -27.69 -6.40
CA PRO A 210 -3.20 -28.50 -6.18
C PRO A 210 -3.60 -28.49 -4.69
N GLU A 211 -4.90 -28.49 -4.41
CA GLU A 211 -5.46 -28.70 -3.06
C GLU A 211 -5.03 -30.03 -2.42
#